data_AF-A0A7S4KXN1-F1
#
_entry.id   AF-A0A7S4KXN1-F1
#
_cell.length_a   1.000
_cell.length_b   1.000
_cell.length_c   1.000
_cell.angle_alpha   90.00
_cell.angle_beta   90.00
_cell.angle_gamma   90.00
#
_symmetry.space_group_name_H-M   'P 1'
#
loop_
_entity.id
_entity.type
_entity.pdbx_description
1 polymer ?
#
loop_
_entity_poly.entity_id
_entity_poly.type
_entity_poly.pdbx_seq_one_letter_code
_entity_poly.pdbx_strand_id
1 'polypeptide(L)'
;MESASQATGLFFKLQEIKTKFGITSWIEMGMIGVTIYLAFCYVLSLIGLTPPMTSVAGVAGLLFCCYQVFLLASLSERLEEYKKQNKILEKNNKKLTENVDSFTQQNVELKKVTDNLNAENERFKGELAHLSGTLSNLEVVKETIENFGEEEKNDLGDVLAGLQGTIEEQKEVVQRQEGILKSTEEATNTQEKALLLTLQSQCQFIDKNMGMSREEFDTFINMLPDKFKSHGFDFAALDKDGSGHLDVGEFQSLIDDLVKGY
;
A
#
# COMPACT_ATOMS: atom_id res chain seq x y z
N MET A 1 -1.26 39.08 -14.44
CA MET A 1 -0.30 38.86 -13.32
C MET A 1 0.99 38.17 -13.78
N GLU A 2 0.97 37.27 -14.78
CA GLU A 2 2.20 36.63 -15.32
C GLU A 2 3.22 37.60 -15.94
N SER A 3 2.76 38.65 -16.64
CA SER A 3 3.67 39.64 -17.28
C SER A 3 4.50 40.45 -16.28
N ALA A 4 3.95 40.72 -15.08
CA ALA A 4 4.65 41.43 -14.02
C ALA A 4 5.72 40.54 -13.35
N SER A 5 5.42 39.25 -13.15
CA SER A 5 6.38 38.26 -12.63
C SER A 5 7.55 38.04 -13.60
N GLN A 6 7.27 37.98 -14.90
CA GLN A 6 8.29 37.84 -15.96
C GLN A 6 9.21 39.07 -16.07
N ALA A 7 8.66 40.28 -15.93
CA ALA A 7 9.46 41.50 -15.90
C ALA A 7 10.42 41.54 -14.70
N THR A 8 9.97 41.06 -13.53
CA THR A 8 10.83 40.98 -12.34
C THR A 8 11.95 39.94 -12.49
N GLY A 9 11.71 38.80 -13.14
CA GLY A 9 12.72 37.76 -13.36
C GLY A 9 13.84 38.19 -14.33
N LEU A 10 13.48 38.90 -15.41
CA LEU A 10 14.46 39.47 -16.34
C LEU A 10 15.33 40.56 -15.69
N PHE A 11 14.72 41.41 -14.85
CA PHE A 11 15.46 42.41 -14.07
C PHE A 11 16.47 41.78 -13.12
N PHE A 12 16.12 40.68 -12.45
CA PHE A 12 17.04 39.94 -11.57
C PHE A 12 18.22 39.33 -12.34
N LYS A 13 17.96 38.71 -13.50
CA LYS A 13 19.05 38.16 -14.35
C LYS A 13 19.96 39.24 -14.90
N LEU A 14 19.42 40.39 -15.29
CA LEU A 14 20.21 41.54 -15.72
C LEU A 14 21.01 42.15 -14.56
N GLN A 15 20.48 42.16 -13.34
CA GLN A 15 21.25 42.53 -12.15
C GLN A 15 22.39 41.54 -11.88
N GLU A 16 22.17 40.23 -12.01
CA GLU A 16 23.24 39.24 -11.81
C GLU A 16 24.39 39.42 -12.82
N ILE A 17 24.05 39.72 -14.08
CA ILE A 17 25.03 40.07 -15.12
C ILE A 17 25.76 41.36 -14.76
N LYS A 18 25.04 42.41 -14.35
CA LYS A 18 25.61 43.68 -13.90
C LYS A 18 26.65 43.46 -12.79
N THR A 19 26.33 42.61 -11.81
CA THR A 19 27.23 42.29 -10.69
C THR A 19 28.44 41.46 -11.12
N LYS A 20 28.27 40.46 -12.00
CA LYS A 20 29.38 39.64 -12.51
C LYS A 20 30.40 40.44 -13.33
N PHE A 21 29.96 41.44 -14.08
CA PHE A 21 30.83 42.27 -14.91
C PHE A 21 31.34 43.53 -14.20
N GLY A 22 31.02 43.72 -12.90
CA GLY A 22 31.47 44.87 -12.11
C GLY A 22 30.92 46.22 -12.61
N ILE A 23 29.81 46.21 -13.35
CA ILE A 23 29.22 47.42 -13.92
C ILE A 23 28.44 48.15 -12.83
N THR A 24 28.79 49.40 -12.54
CA THR A 24 28.23 50.13 -11.40
C THR A 24 26.89 50.78 -11.74
N SER A 25 26.70 51.23 -12.99
CA SER A 25 25.50 51.93 -13.43
C SER A 25 24.84 51.30 -14.67
N TRP A 26 23.52 51.36 -14.75
CA TRP A 26 22.77 50.99 -15.97
C TRP A 26 23.15 51.86 -17.17
N ILE A 27 23.60 53.09 -16.91
CA ILE A 27 24.09 54.01 -17.94
C ILE A 27 25.38 53.48 -18.57
N GLU A 28 26.29 52.90 -17.77
CA GLU A 28 27.53 52.30 -18.28
C GLU A 28 27.24 51.10 -19.19
N MET A 29 26.27 50.27 -18.80
CA MET A 29 25.80 49.15 -19.64
C MET A 29 25.20 49.65 -20.96
N GLY A 30 24.40 50.72 -20.91
CA GLY A 30 23.86 51.37 -22.12
C GLY A 30 24.97 51.91 -23.03
N MET A 31 25.98 52.57 -22.46
CA MET A 31 27.12 53.11 -23.21
C MET A 31 27.96 52.00 -23.85
N ILE A 32 28.19 50.89 -23.16
CA ILE A 32 28.89 49.71 -23.71
C ILE A 32 28.08 49.09 -24.87
N GLY A 33 26.76 48.99 -24.73
CA GLY A 33 25.89 48.52 -25.81
C GLY A 33 25.96 49.42 -27.05
N VAL A 34 25.94 50.74 -26.85
CA VAL A 34 26.05 51.73 -27.93
C VAL A 34 27.41 51.69 -28.60
N THR A 35 28.52 51.56 -27.85
CA THR A 35 29.86 51.48 -28.44
C THR A 35 30.08 50.21 -29.24
N ILE A 36 29.58 49.07 -28.76
CA ILE A 36 29.60 47.80 -29.51
C ILE A 36 28.77 47.93 -30.79
N TYR A 37 27.58 48.54 -30.70
CA TYR A 37 26.72 48.77 -31.87
C TYR A 37 27.38 49.69 -32.92
N LEU A 38 28.02 50.77 -32.48
CA LEU A 38 28.74 51.68 -33.38
C LEU A 38 29.96 51.01 -34.02
N ALA A 39 30.72 50.20 -33.27
CA ALA A 39 31.84 49.42 -33.80
C ALA A 39 31.36 48.37 -34.82
N PHE A 40 30.23 47.72 -34.56
CA PHE A 40 29.63 46.76 -35.49
C PHE A 40 29.13 47.43 -36.78
N CYS A 41 28.46 48.58 -36.67
CA CYS A 41 28.07 49.39 -37.83
C CYS A 41 29.28 49.83 -38.66
N TYR A 42 30.39 50.21 -38.00
CA TYR A 42 31.63 50.59 -38.66
C TYR A 42 32.26 49.43 -39.45
N VAL A 43 32.31 48.23 -38.87
CA VAL A 43 32.81 47.02 -39.55
C VAL A 43 31.92 46.61 -40.73
N LEU A 44 30.59 46.70 -40.59
CA LEU A 44 29.69 46.40 -41.70
C LEU A 44 29.78 47.42 -42.85
N SER A 45 30.02 48.70 -42.53
CA SER A 45 30.28 49.73 -43.53
C SER A 45 31.57 49.46 -44.32
N LEU A 46 32.59 48.85 -43.70
CA LEU A 46 33.83 48.43 -44.39
C LEU A 46 33.62 47.30 -45.40
N ILE A 47 32.56 46.50 -45.22
CA ILE A 47 32.19 45.38 -46.11
C ILE A 47 31.29 45.87 -47.28
N GLY A 48 30.97 47.17 -47.33
CA GLY A 48 30.20 47.78 -48.41
C GLY A 48 28.68 47.66 -48.25
N LEU A 49 28.20 47.32 -47.04
CA LEU A 49 26.77 47.31 -46.74
C LEU A 49 26.24 48.75 -46.61
N THR A 50 25.09 49.05 -47.20
CA THR A 50 24.51 50.39 -47.13
C THR A 50 23.97 50.69 -45.71
N PRO A 51 24.06 51.94 -45.22
CA PRO A 51 23.60 52.34 -43.88
C PRO A 51 22.18 51.91 -43.48
N PRO A 52 21.16 51.88 -44.37
CA PRO A 52 19.84 51.37 -43.99
C PRO A 52 19.81 49.85 -43.80
N MET A 53 20.68 49.07 -44.46
CA MET A 53 20.74 47.62 -44.22
C MET A 53 21.40 47.30 -42.87
N THR A 54 22.40 48.09 -42.45
CA THR A 54 23.07 47.90 -41.15
C THR A 54 22.14 48.19 -39.98
N SER A 55 21.26 49.19 -40.09
CA SER A 55 20.27 49.49 -39.04
C SER A 55 19.20 48.40 -38.92
N VAL A 56 18.71 47.86 -40.04
CA VAL A 56 17.75 46.74 -40.04
C VAL A 56 18.38 45.48 -39.46
N ALA A 57 19.62 45.14 -39.85
CA ALA A 57 20.35 44.00 -39.29
C ALA A 57 20.60 44.16 -37.78
N GLY A 58 20.90 45.38 -37.32
CA GLY A 58 21.08 45.70 -35.90
C GLY A 58 19.80 45.50 -35.08
N VAL A 59 18.66 46.00 -35.56
CA VAL A 59 17.36 45.81 -34.89
C VAL A 59 16.96 44.34 -34.88
N ALA A 60 17.15 43.62 -35.99
CA ALA A 60 16.88 42.18 -36.06
C ALA A 60 17.77 41.39 -35.09
N GLY A 61 19.05 41.75 -34.97
CA GLY A 61 19.97 41.15 -34.01
C GLY A 61 19.55 41.39 -32.56
N LEU A 62 19.14 42.62 -32.21
CA LEU A 62 18.63 42.93 -30.87
C LEU A 62 17.35 42.15 -30.54
N LEU A 63 16.38 42.09 -31.46
CA LEU A 63 15.16 41.32 -31.28
C LEU A 63 15.46 39.82 -31.12
N PHE A 64 16.39 39.28 -31.89
CA PHE A 64 16.83 37.89 -31.77
C PHE A 64 17.50 37.61 -30.43
N CYS A 65 18.38 38.50 -29.95
CA CYS A 65 18.99 38.39 -28.63
C CYS A 65 17.94 38.43 -27.52
N CYS A 66 16.96 39.34 -27.59
CA CYS A 66 15.86 39.40 -26.63
C CYS A 66 15.02 38.12 -26.63
N TYR A 67 14.72 37.58 -27.82
CA TYR A 67 14.00 36.31 -27.95
C TYR A 67 14.78 35.13 -27.34
N GLN A 68 16.09 35.04 -27.58
CA GLN A 68 16.93 33.99 -27.00
C GLN A 68 16.99 34.09 -25.47
N VAL A 69 17.14 35.28 -24.91
CA VAL A 69 17.13 35.50 -23.45
C VAL A 69 15.77 35.11 -22.86
N PHE A 70 14.66 35.46 -23.52
CA PHE A 70 13.31 35.07 -23.09
C PHE A 70 13.12 33.55 -23.12
N LEU A 71 13.54 32.89 -24.20
CA LEU A 71 13.46 31.43 -24.33
C LEU A 71 14.27 30.74 -23.23
N LEU A 72 15.51 31.17 -23.00
CA LEU A 72 16.36 30.65 -21.92
C LEU A 72 15.75 30.91 -20.53
N ALA A 73 15.09 32.04 -20.33
CA ALA A 73 14.39 32.32 -19.08
C ALA A 73 13.21 31.35 -18.86
N SER A 74 12.37 31.15 -19.87
CA SER A 74 11.23 30.24 -19.80
C SER A 74 11.64 28.77 -19.61
N LEU A 75 12.73 28.34 -20.25
CA LEU A 75 13.27 26.99 -20.09
C LEU A 75 13.88 26.79 -18.70
N SER A 76 14.57 27.81 -18.18
CA SER A 76 15.11 27.79 -16.82
C SER A 76 14.00 27.65 -15.77
N GLU A 77 12.88 28.34 -15.95
CA GLU A 77 11.73 28.28 -15.04
C GLU A 77 11.08 26.90 -15.06
N ARG A 78 10.80 26.36 -16.26
CA ARG A 78 10.28 24.99 -16.42
C ARG A 78 11.22 23.96 -15.80
N LEU A 79 12.52 24.11 -15.97
CA LEU A 79 13.51 23.19 -15.39
C LEU A 79 13.52 23.26 -13.86
N GLU A 80 13.29 24.43 -13.28
CA GLU A 80 13.13 24.58 -11.82
C GLU A 80 11.84 23.95 -11.31
N GLU A 81 10.72 24.09 -12.03
CA GLU A 81 9.46 23.42 -11.73
C GLU A 81 9.61 21.90 -11.76
N TYR A 82 10.23 21.35 -12.82
CA TYR A 82 10.51 19.91 -12.88
C TYR A 82 11.40 19.44 -11.74
N LYS A 83 12.42 20.21 -11.34
CA LYS A 83 13.23 19.89 -10.16
C LYS A 83 12.41 19.90 -8.86
N LYS A 84 11.47 20.84 -8.71
CA LYS A 84 10.55 20.88 -7.55
C LYS A 84 9.62 19.67 -7.55
N GLN A 85 9.02 19.35 -8.69
CA GLN A 85 8.14 18.17 -8.83
C GLN A 85 8.89 16.86 -8.55
N ASN A 86 10.09 16.68 -9.08
CA ASN A 86 10.91 15.50 -8.80
C ASN A 86 11.24 15.36 -7.31
N LYS A 87 11.56 16.46 -6.62
CA LYS A 87 11.78 16.43 -5.15
C LYS A 87 10.53 16.06 -4.37
N ILE A 88 9.35 16.51 -4.81
CA ILE A 88 8.07 16.13 -4.18
C ILE A 88 7.79 14.65 -4.42
N LEU A 89 8.00 14.17 -5.64
CA LEU A 89 7.82 12.76 -6.01
C LEU A 89 8.77 11.86 -5.22
N GLU A 90 10.03 12.24 -5.08
CA GLU A 90 11.02 11.51 -4.27
C GLU A 90 10.62 11.44 -2.79
N LYS A 91 10.12 12.55 -2.22
CA LYS A 91 9.57 12.56 -0.86
C LYS A 91 8.35 11.65 -0.71
N ASN A 92 7.44 11.67 -1.68
CA ASN A 92 6.25 10.84 -1.66
C ASN A 92 6.59 9.36 -1.81
N ASN A 93 7.52 9.01 -2.71
CA ASN A 93 8.04 7.66 -2.84
C ASN A 93 8.67 7.18 -1.54
N LYS A 94 9.50 8.01 -0.88
CA LYS A 94 10.08 7.64 0.41
C LYS A 94 9.02 7.36 1.47
N LYS A 95 8.01 8.23 1.60
CA LYS A 95 6.88 8.01 2.52
C LYS A 95 6.10 6.74 2.20
N LEU A 96 5.91 6.46 0.91
CA LEU A 96 5.21 5.26 0.46
C LEU A 96 6.01 4.01 0.82
N THR A 97 7.33 4.01 0.61
CA THR A 97 8.22 2.92 1.04
C THR A 97 8.17 2.73 2.54
N GLU A 98 8.26 3.79 3.35
CA GLU A 98 8.16 3.72 4.81
C GLU A 98 6.80 3.13 5.27
N ASN A 99 5.70 3.51 4.60
CA ASN A 99 4.39 2.95 4.88
C ASN A 99 4.29 1.46 4.50
N VAL A 100 4.84 1.07 3.35
CA VAL A 100 4.87 -0.34 2.91
C VAL A 100 5.69 -1.19 3.88
N ASP A 101 6.84 -0.70 4.34
CA ASP A 101 7.67 -1.39 5.34
C ASP A 101 6.91 -1.56 6.66
N SER A 102 6.23 -0.50 7.13
CA SER A 102 5.39 -0.52 8.33
C SER A 102 4.25 -1.54 8.20
N PHE A 103 3.52 -1.55 7.08
CA PHE A 103 2.46 -2.52 6.83
C PHE A 103 3.00 -3.95 6.74
N THR A 104 4.17 -4.14 6.15
CA THR A 104 4.82 -5.46 6.08
C THR A 104 5.16 -5.98 7.48
N GLN A 105 5.67 -5.11 8.37
CA GLN A 105 5.91 -5.46 9.77
C GLN A 105 4.62 -5.82 10.51
N GLN A 106 3.57 -5.01 10.36
CA GLN A 106 2.26 -5.28 10.96
C GLN A 106 1.67 -6.60 10.47
N ASN A 107 1.81 -6.93 9.18
CA ASN A 107 1.37 -8.21 8.64
C ASN A 107 2.13 -9.39 9.25
N VAL A 108 3.44 -9.25 9.48
CA VAL A 108 4.24 -10.28 10.17
C VAL A 108 3.79 -10.46 11.63
N GLU A 109 3.48 -9.38 12.33
CA GLU A 109 2.96 -9.45 13.71
C GLU A 109 1.57 -10.08 13.76
N LEU A 110 0.64 -9.66 12.89
CA LEU A 110 -0.69 -10.25 12.78
C LEU A 110 -0.60 -11.74 12.48
N LYS A 111 0.27 -12.15 11.55
CA LYS A 111 0.50 -13.56 11.26
C LYS A 111 0.95 -14.35 12.49
N LYS A 112 1.89 -13.82 13.28
CA LYS A 112 2.32 -14.47 14.53
C LYS A 112 1.18 -14.58 15.55
N VAL A 113 0.33 -13.56 15.65
CA VAL A 113 -0.83 -13.58 16.55
C VAL A 113 -1.83 -14.64 16.09
N THR A 114 -2.13 -14.73 14.79
CA THR A 114 -2.99 -15.78 14.23
C THR A 114 -2.40 -17.18 14.45
N ASP A 115 -1.10 -17.37 14.22
CA ASP A 115 -0.45 -18.67 14.44
C ASP A 115 -0.50 -19.07 15.92
N ASN A 116 -0.31 -18.13 16.85
CA ASN A 116 -0.44 -18.36 18.28
C ASN A 116 -1.88 -18.71 18.68
N LEU A 117 -2.87 -17.97 18.16
CA LEU A 117 -4.29 -18.25 18.42
C LEU A 117 -4.70 -19.63 17.91
N ASN A 118 -4.20 -20.04 16.74
CA ASN A 118 -4.44 -21.38 16.22
C ASN A 118 -3.79 -22.46 17.08
N ALA A 119 -2.56 -22.26 17.54
CA ALA A 119 -1.91 -23.19 18.46
C ALA A 119 -2.66 -23.29 19.80
N GLU A 120 -3.18 -22.18 20.31
CA GLU A 120 -3.98 -22.14 21.54
C GLU A 120 -5.35 -22.81 21.35
N ASN A 121 -6.02 -22.60 20.21
CA ASN A 121 -7.25 -23.30 19.85
C ASN A 121 -7.05 -24.82 19.79
N GLU A 122 -5.98 -25.30 19.16
CA GLU A 122 -5.67 -26.74 19.13
C GLU A 122 -5.37 -27.29 20.53
N ARG A 123 -4.72 -26.50 21.39
CA ARG A 123 -4.53 -26.87 22.80
C ARG A 123 -5.87 -26.97 23.54
N PHE A 124 -6.77 -26.00 23.34
CA PHE A 124 -8.11 -26.04 23.93
C PHE A 124 -8.93 -27.22 23.43
N LYS A 125 -8.89 -27.55 22.12
CA LYS A 125 -9.53 -28.76 21.59
C LYS A 125 -9.00 -30.04 22.28
N GLY A 126 -7.69 -30.12 22.49
CA GLY A 126 -7.07 -31.24 23.21
C GLY A 126 -7.50 -31.33 24.68
N GLU A 127 -7.53 -30.19 25.40
CA GLU A 127 -8.01 -30.12 26.79
C GLU A 127 -9.50 -30.52 26.88
N LEU A 128 -10.31 -30.09 25.92
CA LEU A 128 -11.74 -30.40 25.84
C LEU A 128 -11.99 -31.89 25.55
N ALA A 129 -11.21 -32.50 24.64
CA ALA A 129 -11.25 -33.94 24.40
C ALA A 129 -10.87 -34.74 25.66
N HIS A 130 -9.86 -34.27 26.41
CA HIS A 130 -9.48 -34.89 27.69
C HIS A 130 -10.57 -34.76 28.76
N LEU A 131 -11.21 -33.59 28.86
CA LEU A 131 -12.31 -33.37 29.80
C LEU A 131 -13.52 -34.25 29.44
N SER A 132 -13.86 -34.33 28.15
CA SER A 132 -14.91 -35.20 27.63
C SER A 132 -14.61 -36.68 27.94
N GLY A 133 -13.38 -37.14 27.76
CA GLY A 133 -12.96 -38.49 28.15
C GLY A 133 -13.04 -38.73 29.66
N THR A 134 -12.71 -37.74 30.48
CA THR A 134 -12.84 -37.81 31.95
C THR A 134 -14.31 -37.89 32.36
N LEU A 135 -15.18 -37.12 31.70
CA LEU A 135 -16.62 -37.16 31.92
C LEU A 135 -17.19 -38.55 31.60
N SER A 136 -16.81 -39.14 30.47
CA SER A 136 -17.22 -40.49 30.10
C SER A 136 -16.76 -41.53 31.13
N ASN A 137 -15.53 -41.42 31.65
CA ASN A 137 -15.05 -42.28 32.72
C ASN A 137 -15.84 -42.09 34.03
N LEU A 138 -16.19 -40.84 34.39
CA LEU A 138 -17.02 -40.56 35.56
C LEU A 138 -18.44 -41.10 35.41
N GLU A 139 -19.02 -41.05 34.21
CA GLU A 139 -20.31 -41.68 33.89
C GLU A 139 -20.25 -43.21 34.07
N VAL A 140 -19.17 -43.86 33.63
CA VAL A 140 -18.96 -45.31 33.86
C VAL A 140 -18.79 -45.64 35.35
N VAL A 141 -18.06 -44.81 36.09
CA VAL A 141 -17.91 -44.96 37.55
C VAL A 141 -19.26 -44.78 38.24
N LYS A 142 -20.06 -43.81 37.82
CA LYS A 142 -21.43 -43.60 38.30
C LYS A 142 -22.27 -44.85 38.10
N GLU A 143 -22.32 -45.37 36.87
CA GLU A 143 -23.09 -46.58 36.52
C GLU A 143 -22.63 -47.80 37.34
N THR A 144 -21.32 -47.95 37.53
CA THR A 144 -20.74 -49.02 38.36
C THR A 144 -21.15 -48.90 39.83
N ILE A 145 -21.18 -47.67 40.37
CA ILE A 145 -21.61 -47.39 41.74
C ILE A 145 -23.12 -47.59 41.91
N GLU A 146 -23.94 -47.19 40.93
CA GLU A 146 -25.38 -47.45 40.93
C GLU A 146 -25.67 -48.95 40.97
N ASN A 147 -25.00 -49.75 40.13
CA ASN A 147 -25.13 -51.21 40.13
C ASN A 147 -24.68 -51.83 41.47
N PHE A 148 -23.59 -51.34 42.08
CA PHE A 148 -23.13 -51.81 43.39
C PHE A 148 -24.07 -51.42 44.55
N GLY A 149 -24.65 -50.22 44.51
CA GLY A 149 -25.61 -49.74 45.52
C GLY A 149 -26.97 -50.42 45.45
N GLU A 150 -27.36 -50.93 44.28
CA GLU A 150 -28.52 -51.83 44.14
C GLU A 150 -28.26 -53.20 44.78
N GLU A 151 -27.01 -53.70 44.74
CA GLU A 151 -26.60 -54.95 45.38
C GLU A 151 -26.37 -54.80 46.90
N GLU A 152 -25.74 -53.72 47.38
CA GLU A 152 -25.54 -53.40 48.79
C GLU A 152 -26.48 -52.26 49.24
N LYS A 153 -27.60 -52.63 49.89
CA LYS A 153 -28.63 -51.71 50.42
C LYS A 153 -28.15 -50.76 51.52
N ASN A 154 -27.21 -49.82 51.30
CA ASN A 154 -26.98 -48.69 52.21
C ASN A 154 -26.12 -47.54 51.61
N ASP A 155 -26.42 -46.31 52.08
CA ASP A 155 -25.64 -45.05 52.14
C ASP A 155 -24.89 -44.49 50.91
N LEU A 156 -24.89 -45.13 49.74
CA LEU A 156 -24.24 -44.59 48.53
C LEU A 156 -24.98 -43.44 47.84
N GLY A 157 -26.21 -43.14 48.27
CA GLY A 157 -27.07 -42.13 47.65
C GLY A 157 -26.49 -40.71 47.66
N ASP A 158 -25.90 -40.28 48.78
CA ASP A 158 -25.33 -38.94 48.91
C ASP A 158 -24.06 -38.76 48.06
N VAL A 159 -23.25 -39.83 47.92
CA VAL A 159 -22.06 -39.85 47.07
C VAL A 159 -22.46 -39.83 45.59
N LEU A 160 -23.48 -40.60 45.20
CA LEU A 160 -24.04 -40.58 43.84
C LEU A 160 -24.64 -39.22 43.49
N ALA A 161 -25.35 -38.58 44.42
CA ALA A 161 -25.90 -37.23 44.21
C ALA A 161 -24.79 -36.20 44.01
N GLY A 162 -23.71 -36.26 44.79
CA GLY A 162 -22.53 -35.41 44.61
C GLY A 162 -21.78 -35.66 43.29
N LEU A 163 -21.64 -36.93 42.89
CA LEU A 163 -21.02 -37.30 41.62
C LEU A 163 -21.86 -36.85 40.43
N GLN A 164 -23.19 -37.01 40.51
CA GLN A 164 -24.12 -36.55 39.49
C GLN A 164 -24.10 -35.03 39.34
N GLY A 165 -24.03 -34.27 40.46
CA GLY A 165 -23.83 -32.82 40.41
C GLY A 165 -22.51 -32.43 39.72
N THR A 166 -21.43 -33.14 40.02
CA THR A 166 -20.11 -32.89 39.42
C THR A 166 -20.08 -33.19 37.93
N ILE A 167 -20.73 -34.28 37.48
CA ILE A 167 -20.84 -34.63 36.05
C ILE A 167 -21.66 -33.58 35.31
N GLU A 168 -22.78 -33.13 35.88
CA GLU A 168 -23.62 -32.11 35.23
C GLU A 168 -22.89 -30.77 35.11
N GLU A 169 -22.18 -30.34 36.16
CA GLU A 169 -21.34 -29.13 36.12
C GLU A 169 -20.23 -29.25 35.06
N GLN A 170 -19.53 -30.39 35.00
CA GLN A 170 -18.49 -30.60 33.99
C GLN A 170 -19.06 -30.62 32.57
N LYS A 171 -20.24 -31.20 32.36
CA LYS A 171 -20.92 -31.22 31.06
C LYS A 171 -21.28 -29.81 30.60
N GLU A 172 -21.77 -28.97 31.52
CA GLU A 172 -22.08 -27.56 31.22
C GLU A 172 -20.80 -26.77 30.86
N VAL A 173 -19.70 -27.04 31.55
CA VAL A 173 -18.39 -26.42 31.25
C VAL A 173 -17.89 -26.84 29.86
N VAL A 174 -17.98 -28.13 29.51
CA VAL A 174 -17.59 -28.63 28.19
C VAL A 174 -18.42 -27.97 27.10
N GLN A 175 -19.75 -27.92 27.26
CA GLN A 175 -20.64 -27.28 26.27
C GLN A 175 -20.33 -25.79 26.09
N ARG A 176 -20.06 -25.07 27.19
CA ARG A 176 -19.65 -23.66 27.10
C ARG A 176 -18.32 -23.50 26.38
N GLN A 177 -17.35 -24.37 26.65
CA GLN A 177 -16.06 -24.33 25.98
C GLN A 177 -16.17 -24.66 24.48
N GLU A 178 -17.00 -25.63 24.09
CA GLU A 178 -17.29 -25.93 22.67
C GLU A 178 -17.90 -24.72 21.96
N GLY A 179 -18.83 -24.02 22.62
CA GLY A 179 -19.42 -22.79 22.10
C GLY A 179 -18.41 -21.67 21.90
N ILE A 180 -17.49 -21.49 22.85
CA ILE A 180 -16.40 -20.49 22.75
C ILE A 180 -15.45 -20.87 21.60
N LEU A 181 -15.08 -22.14 21.48
CA LEU A 181 -14.19 -22.63 20.42
C LEU A 181 -14.78 -22.35 19.04
N LYS A 182 -16.06 -22.69 18.85
CA LYS A 182 -16.77 -22.42 17.60
C LYS A 182 -16.86 -20.92 17.30
N SER A 183 -17.20 -20.10 18.30
CA SER A 183 -17.24 -18.64 18.13
C SER A 183 -15.87 -18.05 17.81
N THR A 184 -14.80 -18.64 18.35
CA THR A 184 -13.42 -18.21 18.11
C THR A 184 -12.98 -18.57 16.70
N GLU A 185 -13.32 -19.78 16.24
CA GLU A 185 -13.10 -20.24 14.87
C GLU A 185 -13.82 -19.37 13.85
N GLU A 186 -15.10 -19.04 14.09
CA GLU A 186 -15.87 -18.11 13.24
C GLU A 186 -15.23 -16.71 13.20
N ALA A 187 -14.72 -16.21 14.34
CA ALA A 187 -14.04 -14.93 14.42
C ALA A 187 -12.70 -14.93 13.66
N THR A 188 -11.90 -15.99 13.79
CA THR A 188 -10.66 -16.18 13.05
C THR A 188 -10.93 -16.24 11.55
N ASN A 189 -11.93 -17.02 11.11
CA ASN A 189 -12.33 -17.11 9.71
C ASN A 189 -12.76 -15.75 9.14
N THR A 190 -13.48 -14.95 9.94
CA THR A 190 -13.87 -13.59 9.56
C THR A 190 -12.66 -12.66 9.43
N GLN A 191 -11.70 -12.74 10.35
CA GLN A 191 -10.44 -11.99 10.26
C GLN A 191 -9.61 -12.39 9.06
N GLU A 192 -9.50 -13.68 8.77
CA GLU A 192 -8.77 -14.21 7.61
C GLU A 192 -9.40 -13.72 6.31
N LYS A 193 -10.74 -13.76 6.19
CA LYS A 193 -11.45 -13.17 5.07
C LYS A 193 -11.16 -11.68 4.90
N ALA A 194 -11.14 -10.91 5.99
CA ALA A 194 -10.83 -9.48 5.94
C ALA A 194 -9.38 -9.21 5.49
N LEU A 195 -8.41 -10.02 5.93
CA LEU A 195 -7.01 -9.93 5.49
C LEU A 195 -6.87 -10.24 4.00
N LEU A 196 -7.56 -11.29 3.51
CA LEU A 196 -7.54 -11.67 2.10
C LEU A 196 -8.16 -10.60 1.19
N LEU A 197 -9.28 -9.98 1.60
CA LEU A 197 -9.87 -8.84 0.89
C LEU A 197 -8.96 -7.61 0.91
N THR A 198 -8.25 -7.39 2.00
CA THR A 198 -7.26 -6.30 2.08
C THR A 198 -6.10 -6.54 1.11
N LEU A 199 -5.56 -7.76 1.04
CA LEU A 199 -4.53 -8.15 0.07
C LEU A 199 -5.02 -7.99 -1.37
N GLN A 200 -6.26 -8.37 -1.67
CA GLN A 200 -6.87 -8.15 -2.98
C GLN A 200 -6.86 -6.67 -3.35
N SER A 201 -7.32 -5.81 -2.45
CA SER A 201 -7.36 -4.37 -2.69
C SER A 201 -5.98 -3.83 -3.03
N GLN A 202 -4.92 -4.32 -2.38
CA GLN A 202 -3.55 -3.91 -2.64
C GLN A 202 -3.06 -4.36 -4.03
N CYS A 203 -3.48 -5.52 -4.50
CA CYS A 203 -3.14 -6.04 -5.83
C CYS A 203 -3.84 -5.26 -6.94
N GLN A 204 -5.11 -4.88 -6.73
CA GLN A 204 -5.95 -4.24 -7.75
C GLN A 204 -5.53 -2.80 -8.10
N PHE A 205 -4.55 -2.20 -7.40
CA PHE A 205 -4.05 -0.86 -7.71
C PHE A 205 -3.01 -0.84 -8.85
N ILE A 206 -2.60 -1.99 -9.39
CA ILE A 206 -1.57 -2.06 -10.43
C ILE A 206 -2.16 -1.69 -11.81
N ASP A 207 -3.41 -2.06 -12.07
CA ASP A 207 -4.20 -1.67 -13.25
C ASP A 207 -5.32 -0.66 -12.89
N LYS A 208 -5.71 0.24 -13.81
CA LYS A 208 -6.92 1.08 -13.71
C LYS A 208 -8.22 0.34 -14.08
N ASN A 209 -8.14 -0.90 -14.55
CA ASN A 209 -9.27 -1.70 -14.93
C ASN A 209 -9.91 -2.39 -13.72
N MET A 210 -11.24 -2.53 -13.76
CA MET A 210 -12.00 -3.21 -12.72
C MET A 210 -11.90 -4.73 -12.92
N GLY A 211 -11.01 -5.37 -12.18
CA GLY A 211 -10.85 -6.82 -12.15
C GLY A 211 -9.41 -7.21 -11.88
N MET A 212 -9.16 -8.42 -11.40
CA MET A 212 -7.79 -8.92 -11.18
C MET A 212 -7.30 -9.64 -12.43
N SER A 213 -6.29 -9.08 -13.09
CA SER A 213 -5.61 -9.71 -14.22
C SER A 213 -4.83 -10.95 -13.77
N ARG A 214 -4.42 -11.78 -14.73
CA ARG A 214 -3.64 -13.01 -14.46
C ARG A 214 -2.31 -12.73 -13.74
N GLU A 215 -1.65 -11.63 -14.06
CA GLU A 215 -0.38 -11.22 -13.44
C GLU A 215 -0.59 -10.75 -11.99
N GLU A 216 -1.68 -10.02 -11.74
CA GLU A 216 -2.08 -9.60 -10.39
C GLU A 216 -2.53 -10.81 -9.55
N PHE A 217 -3.17 -11.81 -10.17
CA PHE A 217 -3.53 -13.06 -9.53
C PHE A 217 -2.30 -13.88 -9.12
N ASP A 218 -1.32 -14.04 -10.01
CA ASP A 218 -0.05 -14.72 -9.67
C ASP A 218 0.66 -13.99 -8.52
N THR A 219 0.63 -12.66 -8.52
CA THR A 219 1.18 -11.84 -7.43
C THR A 219 0.42 -12.06 -6.13
N PHE A 220 -0.92 -12.10 -6.17
CA PHE A 220 -1.78 -12.42 -5.03
C PHE A 220 -1.49 -13.81 -4.46
N ILE A 221 -1.41 -14.84 -5.32
CA ILE A 221 -1.09 -16.21 -4.90
C ILE A 221 0.30 -16.29 -4.24
N ASN A 222 1.28 -15.55 -4.75
CA ASN A 222 2.61 -15.50 -4.13
C ASN A 222 2.59 -14.84 -2.75
N MET A 223 1.71 -13.85 -2.54
CA MET A 223 1.53 -13.14 -1.26
C MET A 223 0.66 -13.90 -0.25
N LEU A 224 -0.08 -14.92 -0.69
CA LEU A 224 -0.86 -15.76 0.22
C LEU A 224 0.03 -16.48 1.24
N PRO A 225 -0.42 -16.60 2.50
CA PRO A 225 0.18 -17.52 3.46
C PRO A 225 0.23 -18.96 2.93
N ASP A 226 1.29 -19.70 3.25
CA ASP A 226 1.54 -21.06 2.71
C ASP A 226 0.42 -22.05 3.03
N LYS A 227 -0.34 -21.83 4.12
CA LYS A 227 -1.52 -22.62 4.46
C LYS A 227 -2.58 -22.65 3.35
N PHE A 228 -2.71 -21.55 2.60
CA PHE A 228 -3.66 -21.44 1.50
C PHE A 228 -3.08 -21.91 0.17
N LYS A 229 -1.75 -21.78 -0.03
CA LYS A 229 -1.07 -22.17 -1.29
C LYS A 229 -1.19 -23.66 -1.62
N SER A 230 -1.44 -24.50 -0.62
CA SER A 230 -1.61 -25.96 -0.76
C SER A 230 -2.81 -26.36 -1.64
N HIS A 231 -3.79 -25.48 -1.82
CA HIS A 231 -5.05 -25.77 -2.51
C HIS A 231 -4.96 -25.72 -4.05
N GLY A 232 -3.82 -25.31 -4.63
CA GLY A 232 -3.56 -25.42 -6.07
C GLY A 232 -4.56 -24.64 -6.93
N PHE A 233 -4.45 -23.32 -6.94
CA PHE A 233 -5.35 -22.46 -7.71
C PHE A 233 -4.93 -22.37 -9.17
N ASP A 234 -5.89 -22.54 -10.07
CA ASP A 234 -5.71 -22.23 -11.49
C ASP A 234 -6.63 -21.06 -11.86
N PHE A 235 -6.03 -20.00 -12.42
CA PHE A 235 -6.75 -18.82 -12.89
C PHE A 235 -7.86 -19.20 -13.88
N ALA A 236 -7.58 -20.18 -14.76
CA ALA A 236 -8.53 -20.63 -15.78
C ALA A 236 -9.74 -21.37 -15.21
N ALA A 237 -9.66 -21.89 -13.97
CA ALA A 237 -10.78 -22.53 -13.30
C ALA A 237 -11.69 -21.53 -12.56
N LEU A 238 -11.16 -20.33 -12.28
CA LEU A 238 -11.82 -19.29 -11.51
C LEU A 238 -12.48 -18.23 -12.38
N ASP A 239 -11.91 -17.95 -13.56
CA ASP A 239 -12.47 -17.10 -14.61
C ASP A 239 -13.59 -17.87 -15.34
N LYS A 240 -14.81 -17.81 -14.79
CA LYS A 240 -15.95 -18.60 -15.31
C LYS A 240 -16.53 -17.98 -16.57
N ASP A 241 -16.36 -16.68 -16.76
CA ASP A 241 -16.86 -15.95 -17.92
C ASP A 241 -15.84 -15.87 -19.08
N GLY A 242 -14.59 -16.26 -18.82
CA GLY A 242 -13.51 -16.26 -19.81
C GLY A 242 -13.08 -14.83 -20.21
N SER A 243 -13.35 -13.85 -19.34
CA SER A 243 -13.06 -12.44 -19.60
C SER A 243 -11.57 -12.11 -19.50
N GLY A 244 -10.75 -13.02 -18.95
CA GLY A 244 -9.34 -12.79 -18.67
C GLY A 244 -9.11 -11.92 -17.42
N HIS A 245 -10.17 -11.61 -16.68
CA HIS A 245 -10.15 -10.82 -15.45
C HIS A 245 -11.05 -11.48 -14.40
N LEU A 246 -10.54 -11.71 -13.20
CA LEU A 246 -11.38 -12.17 -12.11
C LEU A 246 -12.18 -11.00 -11.55
N ASP A 247 -13.51 -11.13 -11.59
CA ASP A 247 -14.40 -10.13 -11.03
C ASP A 247 -14.45 -10.23 -9.49
N VAL A 248 -15.09 -9.25 -8.84
CA VAL A 248 -15.19 -9.21 -7.37
C VAL A 248 -16.02 -10.38 -6.83
N GLY A 249 -16.99 -10.91 -7.59
CA GLY A 249 -17.87 -12.00 -7.16
C GLY A 249 -17.21 -13.37 -7.24
N GLU A 250 -16.47 -13.63 -8.32
CA GLU A 250 -15.63 -14.81 -8.53
C GLU A 250 -14.53 -14.85 -7.47
N PHE A 251 -13.90 -13.72 -7.19
CA PHE A 251 -12.87 -13.61 -6.16
C PHE A 251 -13.44 -13.76 -4.74
N GLN A 252 -14.63 -13.21 -4.45
CA GLN A 252 -15.30 -13.46 -3.16
C GLN A 252 -15.65 -14.93 -2.98
N SER A 253 -16.08 -15.61 -4.05
CA SER A 253 -16.34 -17.05 -4.04
C SER A 253 -15.08 -17.85 -3.75
N LEU A 254 -13.96 -17.46 -4.37
CA LEU A 254 -12.64 -18.03 -4.07
C LEU A 254 -12.23 -17.86 -2.61
N ILE A 255 -12.41 -16.65 -2.04
CA ILE A 255 -12.11 -16.41 -0.62
C ILE A 255 -13.01 -17.25 0.29
N ASP A 256 -14.30 -17.35 -0.04
CA ASP A 256 -15.23 -18.16 0.74
C ASP A 256 -14.88 -19.65 0.69
N ASP A 257 -14.43 -20.15 -0.46
CA ASP A 257 -13.96 -21.53 -0.60
C ASP A 257 -12.62 -21.76 0.12
N LEU A 258 -11.72 -20.77 0.09
CA LEU A 258 -10.44 -20.77 0.82
C LEU A 258 -10.61 -20.84 2.35
N VAL A 259 -11.60 -20.10 2.87
CA VAL A 259 -11.87 -20.01 4.31
C VAL A 259 -12.73 -21.19 4.78
N LYS A 260 -13.57 -21.77 3.93
CA LYS A 260 -14.37 -22.98 4.25
C LYS A 260 -13.66 -24.31 4.01
N GLY A 261 -12.60 -24.31 3.19
CA GLY A 261 -11.77 -25.50 2.92
C GLY A 261 -10.84 -25.87 4.09
N TYR A 262 -10.80 -25.02 5.13
CA TYR A 262 -10.16 -25.24 6.41
C TYR A 262 -11.15 -25.71 7.47
#